data_AF-A0AB39XT43-F1
#
_entry.id   AF-A0AB39XT43-F1
#
_cell.length_a   1.000
_cell.length_b   1.000
_cell.length_c   1.000
_cell.angle_alpha   90.00
_cell.angle_beta   90.00
_cell.angle_gamma   90.00
#
_symmetry.space_group_name_H-M   'P 1'
#
loop_
_entity.id
_entity.type
_entity.pdbx_description
1 polymer ?
#
loop_
_entity_poly.entity_id
_entity_poly.type
_entity_poly.pdbx_seq_one_letter_code
_entity_poly.pdbx_strand_id
1 'polypeptide(L)'
;MMLTLCTSGVANALECPVYHRTGNSSAIQETKARTRSFTALLAARGELAVPSIIESVRTAHPGASAAEVTNFLTTIYCPLILKDATLSDAEKRAHLKSFSADVFKKVPPT
;
A
#
# COMPACT_ATOMS: atom_id res chain seq x y z
N MET A 1 3.71 -47.96 -14.34
CA MET A 1 2.26 -47.74 -14.20
C MET A 1 2.08 -46.51 -13.32
N MET A 2 1.41 -45.48 -13.88
CA MET A 2 0.94 -44.21 -13.30
C MET A 2 1.92 -43.19 -12.72
N LEU A 3 1.98 -42.06 -13.45
CA LEU A 3 2.59 -40.78 -13.11
C LEU A 3 1.87 -40.14 -11.91
N THR A 4 2.64 -39.68 -10.92
CA THR A 4 2.15 -38.81 -9.85
C THR A 4 2.06 -37.38 -10.39
N LEU A 5 0.84 -36.91 -10.65
CA LEU A 5 0.56 -35.48 -10.75
C LEU A 5 0.52 -34.87 -9.35
N CYS A 6 1.58 -34.16 -8.97
CA CYS A 6 1.48 -33.13 -7.94
C CYS A 6 1.42 -31.78 -8.64
N THR A 7 0.21 -31.38 -9.04
CA THR A 7 -0.13 -30.00 -9.42
C THR A 7 -0.03 -29.13 -8.16
N SER A 8 1.18 -28.74 -7.80
CA SER A 8 1.40 -27.66 -6.84
C SER A 8 1.38 -26.37 -7.64
N GLY A 9 0.19 -25.81 -7.85
CA GLY A 9 0.04 -24.43 -8.27
C GLY A 9 0.70 -23.56 -7.21
N VAL A 10 1.93 -23.11 -7.47
CA VAL A 10 2.65 -22.22 -6.55
C VAL A 10 1.86 -20.93 -6.48
N ALA A 11 1.38 -20.63 -5.28
CA ALA A 11 0.60 -19.46 -4.95
C ALA A 11 1.22 -18.20 -5.57
N ASN A 12 0.38 -17.38 -6.19
CA ASN A 12 0.72 -16.00 -6.54
C ASN A 12 1.25 -15.31 -5.29
N ALA A 13 2.57 -15.14 -5.24
CA ALA A 13 3.23 -14.33 -4.23
C ALA A 13 2.58 -12.95 -4.25
N LEU A 14 2.30 -12.44 -3.07
CA LEU A 14 1.60 -11.18 -2.89
C LEU A 14 2.44 -10.03 -3.46
N GLU A 15 2.13 -9.60 -4.68
CA GLU A 15 2.86 -8.51 -5.33
C GLU A 15 2.38 -7.17 -4.78
N CYS A 16 3.18 -6.63 -3.86
CA CYS A 16 3.04 -5.24 -3.46
C CYS A 16 3.46 -4.32 -4.60
N PRO A 17 2.69 -3.26 -4.91
CA PRO A 17 3.16 -2.24 -5.83
C PRO A 17 4.48 -1.67 -5.29
N VAL A 18 5.53 -1.76 -6.09
CA VAL A 18 6.86 -1.28 -5.73
C VAL A 18 6.79 0.25 -5.64
N TYR A 19 7.48 0.85 -4.66
CA TYR A 19 7.69 2.30 -4.65
C TYR A 19 8.46 2.70 -5.91
N HIS A 20 7.77 3.27 -6.89
CA HIS A 20 8.41 3.79 -8.09
C HIS A 20 9.16 5.08 -7.72
N ARG A 21 10.45 4.93 -7.46
CA ARG A 21 11.39 6.05 -7.26
C ARG A 21 11.49 6.97 -8.49
N THR A 22 11.08 6.44 -9.63
CA THR A 22 10.86 7.09 -10.92
C THR A 22 9.49 6.66 -11.39
N GLY A 23 8.44 7.27 -10.85
CA GLY A 23 7.11 7.13 -11.43
C GLY A 23 7.07 7.78 -12.81
N ASN A 24 6.09 7.37 -13.62
CA ASN A 24 5.53 8.27 -14.63
C ASN A 24 5.18 9.62 -13.96
N SER A 25 5.02 10.70 -14.73
CA SER A 25 4.81 12.07 -14.22
C SER A 25 3.63 12.25 -13.24
N SER A 26 2.88 11.19 -12.95
CA SER A 26 1.68 11.10 -12.13
C SER A 26 1.92 10.28 -10.84
N ALA A 27 3.14 10.25 -10.29
CA ALA A 27 3.39 9.61 -9.00
C ALA A 27 3.88 10.65 -7.99
N ILE A 28 3.30 10.63 -6.79
CA ILE A 28 3.72 11.50 -5.68
C ILE A 28 5.19 11.22 -5.38
N GLN A 29 6.02 12.23 -5.58
CA GLN A 29 7.45 12.15 -5.29
C GLN A 29 7.71 12.55 -3.84
N GLU A 30 7.78 11.56 -2.96
CA GLU A 30 8.17 11.76 -1.57
C GLU A 30 9.65 11.51 -1.30
N THR A 31 10.16 12.18 -0.27
CA THR A 31 11.51 11.87 0.21
C THR A 31 11.52 10.54 0.95
N LYS A 32 12.61 9.78 0.87
CA LYS A 32 12.76 8.52 1.61
C LYS A 32 12.51 8.68 3.11
N ALA A 33 12.95 9.79 3.71
CA ALA A 33 12.79 10.06 5.12
C ALA A 33 11.31 10.25 5.49
N ARG A 34 10.57 10.99 4.68
CA ARG A 34 9.14 11.26 4.88
C ARG A 34 8.29 10.01 4.64
N THR A 35 8.57 9.24 3.58
CA THR A 35 7.96 7.93 3.35
C THR A 35 8.15 6.99 4.55
N ARG A 36 9.38 6.90 5.10
CA ARG A 36 9.65 6.09 6.31
C ARG A 36 8.86 6.59 7.53
N SER A 37 8.73 7.90 7.69
CA SER A 37 7.97 8.50 8.80
C SER A 37 6.49 8.13 8.71
N PHE A 38 5.90 8.18 7.51
CA PHE A 38 4.52 7.74 7.30
C PHE A 38 4.33 6.24 7.49
N THR A 39 5.27 5.41 7.00
CA THR A 39 5.25 3.96 7.28
C THR A 39 5.31 3.67 8.78
N ALA A 40 6.16 4.38 9.53
CA ALA A 40 6.24 4.24 10.98
C ALA A 40 4.94 4.68 11.68
N LEU A 41 4.31 5.75 11.21
CA LEU A 41 3.04 6.24 11.75
C LEU A 41 1.91 5.21 11.50
N LEU A 42 1.84 4.62 10.30
CA LEU A 42 0.92 3.52 10.00
C LEU A 42 1.21 2.28 10.85
N ALA A 43 2.47 1.93 11.08
CA ALA A 43 2.82 0.80 11.94
C ALA A 43 2.37 1.02 13.40
N ALA A 44 2.47 2.27 13.90
CA ALA A 44 2.12 2.60 15.27
C ALA A 44 0.62 2.79 15.52
N ARG A 45 -0.13 3.29 14.53
CA ARG A 45 -1.55 3.70 14.70
C ARG A 45 -2.52 2.99 13.76
N GLY A 46 -2.02 2.13 12.87
CA GLY A 46 -2.82 1.48 11.84
C GLY A 46 -3.56 2.51 10.97
N GLU A 47 -4.80 2.19 10.62
CA GLU A 47 -5.65 3.04 9.78
C GLU A 47 -5.99 4.40 10.39
N LEU A 48 -5.85 4.58 11.72
CA LEU A 48 -6.08 5.87 12.38
C LEU A 48 -5.07 6.95 11.93
N ALA A 49 -3.92 6.55 11.38
CA ALA A 49 -2.95 7.48 10.80
C ALA A 49 -3.39 8.04 9.44
N VAL A 50 -4.26 7.35 8.71
CA VAL A 50 -4.56 7.63 7.30
C VAL A 50 -5.01 9.08 7.07
N PRO A 51 -5.97 9.67 7.81
CA PRO A 51 -6.40 11.05 7.58
C PRO A 51 -5.25 12.06 7.72
N SER A 52 -4.40 11.90 8.73
CA SER A 52 -3.25 12.80 8.95
C SER A 52 -2.17 12.68 7.87
N ILE A 53 -1.99 11.48 7.30
CA ILE A 53 -1.06 11.28 6.19
C ILE A 53 -1.63 11.89 4.91
N ILE A 54 -2.94 11.71 4.64
CA ILE A 54 -3.63 12.33 3.50
C ILE A 54 -3.46 13.85 3.57
N GLU A 55 -3.75 14.47 4.71
CA GLU A 55 -3.59 15.91 4.91
C GLU A 55 -2.16 16.36 4.62
N SER A 56 -1.17 15.75 5.26
CA SER A 56 0.25 16.09 5.07
C SER A 56 0.66 15.97 3.60
N VAL A 57 0.28 14.87 2.93
CA VAL A 57 0.60 14.62 1.53
C VAL A 57 -0.03 15.69 0.64
N ARG A 58 -1.31 16.03 0.83
CA ARG A 58 -1.99 17.06 0.02
C ARG A 58 -1.42 18.46 0.24
N THR A 59 -1.01 18.80 1.46
CA THR A 59 -0.33 20.07 1.73
C THR A 59 0.97 20.20 0.94
N ALA A 60 1.72 19.10 0.80
CA ALA A 60 2.97 19.11 0.04
C ALA A 60 2.78 18.93 -1.47
N HIS A 61 1.66 18.31 -1.89
CA HIS A 61 1.36 17.98 -3.28
C HIS A 61 -0.09 18.41 -3.61
N PRO A 62 -0.37 19.72 -3.70
CA PRO A 62 -1.74 20.23 -3.86
C PRO A 62 -2.42 19.79 -5.17
N GLY A 63 -1.64 19.43 -6.20
CA GLY A 63 -2.14 18.92 -7.48
C GLY A 63 -2.31 17.40 -7.54
N ALA A 64 -1.99 16.65 -6.48
CA ALA A 64 -2.10 15.20 -6.49
C ALA A 64 -3.57 14.77 -6.49
N SER A 65 -3.95 13.98 -7.49
CA SER A 65 -5.27 13.37 -7.59
C SER A 65 -5.53 12.38 -6.46
N ALA A 66 -6.82 12.06 -6.24
CA ALA A 66 -7.19 11.07 -5.23
C ALA A 66 -6.57 9.68 -5.49
N ALA A 67 -6.42 9.31 -6.77
CA ALA A 67 -5.77 8.07 -7.18
C ALA A 67 -4.28 8.05 -6.83
N GLU A 68 -3.58 9.19 -7.03
CA GLU A 68 -2.17 9.33 -6.68
C GLU A 68 -1.91 9.21 -5.18
N VAL A 69 -2.75 9.86 -4.36
CA VAL A 69 -2.67 9.76 -2.90
C VAL A 69 -2.98 8.35 -2.43
N THR A 70 -3.99 7.69 -3.02
CA THR A 70 -4.35 6.31 -2.70
C THR A 70 -3.22 5.33 -3.06
N ASN A 71 -2.61 5.50 -4.23
CA ASN A 71 -1.47 4.69 -4.66
C ASN A 71 -0.26 4.88 -3.74
N PHE A 72 0.02 6.12 -3.32
CA PHE A 72 1.07 6.41 -2.36
C PHE A 72 0.83 5.71 -1.01
N LEU A 73 -0.38 5.84 -0.45
CA LEU A 73 -0.75 5.20 0.81
C LEU A 73 -0.65 3.67 0.74
N THR A 74 -1.10 3.08 -0.37
CA THR A 74 -1.00 1.63 -0.60
C THR A 74 0.47 1.19 -0.64
N THR A 75 1.33 1.96 -1.30
CA THR A 75 2.77 1.69 -1.41
C THR A 75 3.46 1.65 -0.04
N ILE A 76 3.08 2.54 0.89
CA ILE A 76 3.70 2.58 2.23
C ILE A 76 3.08 1.59 3.22
N TYR A 77 1.85 1.15 2.98
CA TYR A 77 1.15 0.15 3.81
C TYR A 77 1.58 -1.28 3.45
N CYS A 78 1.79 -1.56 2.16
CA CYS A 78 2.11 -2.88 1.66
C CYS A 78 3.28 -3.60 2.37
N PRO A 79 4.44 -2.96 2.61
CA PRO A 79 5.54 -3.61 3.33
C PRO A 79 5.23 -3.91 4.80
N LEU A 80 4.22 -3.28 5.41
CA LEU A 80 3.79 -3.60 6.78
C LEU A 80 3.05 -4.94 6.79
N ILE A 81 2.11 -5.12 5.87
CA ILE A 81 1.33 -6.37 5.75
C ILE A 81 2.18 -7.54 5.27
N LEU A 82 3.13 -7.33 4.37
CA LEU A 82 4.04 -8.41 3.96
C LEU A 82 4.88 -8.97 5.11
N LYS A 83 5.33 -8.09 6.01
CA LYS A 83 6.16 -8.45 7.16
C LYS A 83 5.38 -9.06 8.31
N ASP A 84 4.05 -8.97 8.27
CA ASP A 84 3.22 -9.60 9.29
C ASP A 84 3.24 -11.12 9.10
N ALA A 85 3.95 -11.80 9.99
CA ALA A 85 4.08 -13.25 10.00
C ALA A 85 2.84 -13.95 10.58
N THR A 86 1.91 -13.20 11.18
CA THR A 86 0.67 -13.74 11.74
C THR A 86 -0.41 -13.93 10.69
N LEU A 87 -0.24 -13.31 9.51
CA LEU A 87 -1.19 -13.38 8.39
C LEU A 87 -0.72 -14.37 7.33
N SER A 88 -1.66 -15.19 6.86
CA SER A 88 -1.51 -15.95 5.61
C SER A 88 -1.49 -15.03 4.39
N ASP A 89 -1.00 -15.53 3.26
CA ASP A 89 -1.04 -14.77 1.99
C ASP A 89 -2.47 -14.39 1.57
N ALA A 90 -3.46 -15.22 1.89
CA ALA A 90 -4.86 -14.89 1.61
C ALA A 90 -5.33 -13.70 2.45
N GLU A 91 -4.99 -13.68 3.74
CA GLU A 91 -5.32 -12.58 4.65
C GLU A 91 -4.58 -11.30 4.24
N LYS A 92 -3.29 -11.39 3.92
CA LYS A 92 -2.52 -10.24 3.41
C LYS A 92 -3.18 -9.61 2.18
N ARG A 93 -3.71 -10.42 1.24
CA ARG A 93 -4.42 -9.91 0.04
C ARG A 93 -5.72 -9.22 0.44
N ALA A 94 -6.47 -9.81 1.36
CA ALA A 94 -7.71 -9.24 1.87
C ALA A 94 -7.44 -7.89 2.57
N HIS A 95 -6.40 -7.80 3.40
CA HIS A 95 -5.99 -6.57 4.07
C HIS A 95 -5.60 -5.46 3.07
N LEU A 96 -4.80 -5.77 2.05
CA LEU A 96 -4.45 -4.77 1.02
C LEU A 96 -5.67 -4.30 0.23
N LYS A 97 -6.56 -5.22 -0.14
CA LYS A 97 -7.78 -4.89 -0.87
C LYS A 97 -8.71 -4.01 -0.05
N SER A 98 -8.93 -4.35 1.23
CA SER A 98 -9.75 -3.53 2.13
C SER A 98 -9.14 -2.14 2.33
N PHE A 99 -7.85 -2.09 2.65
CA PHE A 99 -7.14 -0.84 2.88
C PHE A 99 -7.22 0.11 1.68
N SER A 100 -6.93 -0.38 0.47
CA SER A 100 -6.99 0.46 -0.75
C SER A 100 -8.40 0.98 -1.03
N ALA A 101 -9.43 0.16 -0.85
CA ALA A 101 -10.82 0.59 -0.99
C ALA A 101 -11.23 1.63 0.06
N ASP A 102 -10.78 1.45 1.30
CA ASP A 102 -11.12 2.35 2.41
C ASP A 102 -10.34 3.65 2.37
N VAL A 103 -9.09 3.64 1.89
CA VAL A 103 -8.34 4.86 1.58
C VAL A 103 -9.01 5.64 0.46
N PHE A 104 -9.40 4.98 -0.64
CA PHE A 104 -10.03 5.66 -1.77
C PHE A 104 -11.28 6.44 -1.36
N LYS A 105 -12.10 5.89 -0.45
CA LYS A 105 -13.28 6.59 0.11
C LYS A 105 -12.92 7.78 1.00
N LYS A 106 -11.77 7.72 1.70
CA LYS A 106 -11.31 8.72 2.66
C LYS A 106 -10.52 9.85 1.99
N VAL A 107 -9.98 9.64 0.79
CA VAL A 107 -9.29 10.68 0.04
C VAL A 107 -10.33 11.56 -0.65
N PRO A 108 -10.49 12.84 -0.25
CA PRO A 108 -11.45 13.72 -0.89
C PRO A 108 -11.02 14.00 -2.35
N PRO A 109 -11.97 14.22 -3.28
CA PRO A 109 -11.62 14.70 -4.60
C PRO A 109 -10.86 16.04 -4.51
N THR A 110 -9.98 16.29 -5.47
CA THR A 110 -9.33 17.59 -5.72
C THR A 110 -10.23 18.46 -6.56
#